data_AF-G3AKV6-F1
#
_entry.id   AF-G3AKV6-F1
#
_cell.length_a   1.000
_cell.length_b   1.000
_cell.length_c   1.000
_cell.angle_alpha   90.00
_cell.angle_beta   90.00
_cell.angle_gamma   90.00
#
_symmetry.space_group_name_H-M   'P 1'
#
loop_
_entity.id
_entity.type
_entity.pdbx_description
1 polymer ?
#
loop_
_entity_poly.entity_id
_entity_poly.type
_entity_poly.pdbx_seq_one_letter_code
_entity_poly.pdbx_strand_id
1 'polypeptide(L)'
;MSSKTELQRMIVSLLKTLPKERLTHYASFKQTQLERFQDAKVIEGISEDDLKLQYVALRELVNDKYKNYYKLDDKLLRPKGNPEYYERLLKEIKGDGKETLLTAMRTVVFGK
;
A
#
# COMPACT_ATOMS: atom_id res chain seq x y z
N MET A 1 3.16 -20.72 -24.98
CA MET A 1 2.40 -19.46 -24.79
C MET A 1 3.38 -18.31 -25.02
N SER A 2 2.93 -17.11 -25.40
CA SER A 2 3.86 -15.97 -25.53
C SER A 2 4.42 -15.61 -24.15
N SER A 3 5.72 -15.30 -24.06
CA SER A 3 6.39 -14.89 -22.81
C SER A 3 5.66 -13.73 -22.12
N LYS A 4 5.15 -12.76 -22.90
CA LYS A 4 4.34 -11.65 -22.38
C LYS A 4 3.04 -12.11 -21.71
N THR A 5 2.38 -13.13 -22.24
CA THR A 5 1.13 -13.68 -21.67
C THR A 5 1.41 -14.38 -20.33
N GLU A 6 2.56 -15.03 -20.19
CA GLU A 6 2.98 -15.64 -18.93
C GLU A 6 3.27 -14.57 -17.87
N LEU A 7 4.04 -13.54 -18.22
CA LEU A 7 4.30 -12.38 -17.35
C LEU A 7 3.01 -11.67 -16.91
N GLN A 8 2.07 -11.45 -17.84
CA GLN A 8 0.75 -10.88 -17.54
C GLN A 8 0.01 -11.70 -16.49
N ARG A 9 -0.03 -13.04 -16.64
CA ARG A 9 -0.70 -13.93 -15.68
C ARG A 9 -0.07 -13.86 -14.30
N MET A 10 1.26 -13.81 -14.24
CA MET A 10 2.01 -13.69 -12.98
C MET A 10 1.73 -12.35 -12.29
N ILE A 11 1.70 -11.24 -13.05
CA ILE A 11 1.34 -9.92 -12.53
C ILE A 11 -0.09 -9.91 -11.99
N VAL A 12 -1.06 -10.40 -12.76
CA VAL A 12 -2.47 -10.45 -12.34
C VAL A 12 -2.65 -11.34 -11.10
N SER A 13 -1.91 -12.45 -11.01
CA SER A 13 -1.91 -13.31 -9.83
C SER A 13 -1.44 -12.56 -8.58
N LEU A 14 -0.32 -11.83 -8.65
CA LEU A 14 0.19 -11.03 -7.54
C LEU A 14 -0.74 -9.86 -7.17
N LEU A 15 -1.34 -9.18 -8.15
CA LEU A 15 -2.31 -8.11 -7.87
C LEU A 15 -3.51 -8.64 -7.08
N LYS A 16 -3.97 -9.86 -7.37
CA LYS A 16 -5.09 -10.48 -6.64
C LYS A 16 -4.77 -10.73 -5.16
N THR A 17 -3.50 -10.99 -4.81
CA THR A 17 -3.09 -11.23 -3.42
C THR A 17 -2.97 -9.95 -2.59
N LEU A 18 -2.93 -8.76 -3.22
CA LEU A 18 -2.87 -7.50 -2.48
C LEU A 18 -4.12 -7.31 -1.60
N PRO A 19 -3.98 -6.76 -0.38
CA PRO A 19 -5.10 -6.49 0.50
C PRO A 19 -6.02 -5.42 -0.10
N LYS A 20 -7.27 -5.36 0.39
CA LYS A 20 -8.18 -4.26 0.05
C LYS A 20 -7.63 -2.96 0.64
N GLU A 21 -7.53 -1.94 -0.19
CA GLU A 21 -7.08 -0.60 0.22
C GLU A 21 -8.11 0.07 1.13
N ARG A 22 -7.62 0.77 2.16
CA ARG A 22 -8.47 1.46 3.14
C ARG A 22 -8.85 2.88 2.69
N LEU A 23 -8.04 3.50 1.84
CA LEU A 23 -8.20 4.88 1.36
C LEU A 23 -8.40 4.86 -0.15
N THR A 24 -9.65 4.74 -0.61
CA THR A 24 -9.99 4.63 -2.04
C THR A 24 -10.79 5.84 -2.53
N HIS A 25 -10.48 7.05 -2.05
CA HIS A 25 -11.32 8.23 -2.32
C HIS A 25 -11.51 8.55 -3.81
N TYR A 26 -10.50 8.27 -4.65
CA TYR A 26 -10.55 8.57 -6.09
C TYR A 26 -10.05 7.43 -6.98
N ALA A 27 -9.11 6.62 -6.50
CA ALA A 27 -8.53 5.51 -7.26
C ALA A 27 -8.13 4.39 -6.31
N SER A 28 -8.06 3.17 -6.84
CA SER A 28 -7.48 2.04 -6.14
C SER A 28 -6.34 1.46 -6.95
N PHE A 29 -5.16 1.33 -6.35
CA PHE A 29 -3.99 0.79 -7.05
C PHE A 29 -4.26 -0.64 -7.52
N LYS A 30 -4.77 -1.50 -6.63
CA LYS A 30 -5.13 -2.89 -6.98
C LYS A 30 -6.09 -2.94 -8.17
N GLN A 31 -7.17 -2.15 -8.13
CA GLN A 31 -8.19 -2.18 -9.17
C GLN A 31 -7.69 -1.62 -10.50
N THR A 32 -7.09 -0.43 -10.49
CA THR A 32 -6.57 0.23 -11.69
C THR A 32 -5.49 -0.62 -12.37
N GLN A 33 -4.61 -1.28 -11.60
CA GLN A 33 -3.61 -2.17 -12.19
C GLN A 33 -4.25 -3.46 -12.73
N LEU A 34 -5.24 -4.04 -12.04
CA LEU A 34 -5.95 -5.22 -12.56
C LEU A 34 -6.60 -4.92 -13.92
N GLU A 35 -7.30 -3.79 -14.03
CA GLU A 35 -7.91 -3.34 -15.28
C GLU A 35 -6.85 -3.15 -16.38
N ARG A 36 -5.75 -2.45 -16.05
CA ARG A 36 -4.64 -2.21 -16.99
C ARG A 36 -4.04 -3.50 -17.54
N PHE A 37 -3.77 -4.49 -16.68
CA PHE A 37 -3.13 -5.74 -17.09
C PHE A 37 -4.12 -6.79 -17.63
N GLN A 38 -5.42 -6.53 -17.58
CA GLN A 38 -6.45 -7.33 -18.25
C GLN A 38 -6.69 -6.88 -19.70
N ASP A 39 -6.36 -5.63 -20.03
CA ASP A 39 -6.45 -5.12 -21.40
C ASP A 39 -5.29 -5.63 -22.27
N ALA A 40 -5.61 -6.50 -23.24
CA ALA A 40 -4.63 -7.06 -24.16
C ALA A 40 -3.89 -5.99 -24.98
N LYS A 41 -4.55 -4.88 -25.34
CA LYS A 41 -3.91 -3.80 -26.12
C LYS A 41 -2.79 -3.13 -25.35
N VAL A 42 -2.97 -2.98 -24.03
CA VAL A 42 -1.94 -2.44 -23.16
C VAL A 42 -0.74 -3.39 -23.08
N ILE A 43 -0.98 -4.69 -22.94
CA ILE A 43 0.10 -5.69 -22.87
C ILE A 43 0.89 -5.77 -24.18
N GLU A 44 0.21 -5.69 -25.31
CA GLU A 44 0.84 -5.70 -26.64
C GLU A 44 1.79 -4.51 -26.82
N GLY A 45 1.38 -3.32 -26.34
CA GLY A 45 2.16 -2.08 -26.43
C GLY A 45 3.36 -1.97 -25.47
N ILE A 46 3.48 -2.85 -24.47
CA ILE A 46 4.61 -2.85 -23.53
C ILE A 46 5.68 -3.84 -24.00
N SER A 47 6.96 -3.48 -23.92
CA SER A 47 8.05 -4.41 -24.23
C SER A 47 8.08 -5.59 -23.24
N GLU A 48 8.68 -6.71 -23.64
CA GLU A 48 8.80 -7.86 -22.74
C GLU A 48 9.68 -7.55 -21.52
N ASP A 49 10.78 -6.82 -21.74
CA ASP A 49 11.70 -6.41 -20.67
C ASP A 49 11.01 -5.47 -19.67
N ASP A 50 10.18 -4.54 -20.13
CA ASP A 50 9.42 -3.64 -19.25
C ASP A 50 8.34 -4.39 -18.47
N LEU A 51 7.70 -5.41 -19.06
CA LEU A 51 6.76 -6.27 -18.35
C LEU A 51 7.47 -7.07 -17.25
N LYS A 52 8.67 -7.57 -17.55
CA LYS A 52 9.51 -8.29 -16.58
C LYS A 52 9.93 -7.38 -15.43
N LEU A 53 10.34 -6.14 -15.72
CA LEU A 53 10.70 -5.15 -14.71
C LEU A 53 9.50 -4.80 -13.82
N GLN A 54 8.31 -4.59 -14.41
CA GLN A 54 7.08 -4.35 -13.67
C GLN A 54 6.69 -5.54 -12.78
N TYR A 55 6.85 -6.78 -13.27
CA TYR A 55 6.63 -7.98 -12.47
C TYR A 55 7.57 -8.03 -11.25
N VAL A 56 8.87 -7.80 -11.46
CA VAL A 56 9.85 -7.78 -10.37
C VAL A 56 9.48 -6.71 -9.34
N ALA A 57 9.20 -5.48 -9.78
CA ALA A 57 8.82 -4.40 -8.89
C ALA A 57 7.58 -4.73 -8.05
N LEU A 58 6.54 -5.29 -8.69
CA LEU A 58 5.31 -5.70 -8.00
C LEU A 58 5.58 -6.82 -6.98
N ARG A 59 6.42 -7.80 -7.33
CA ARG A 59 6.80 -8.90 -6.43
C ARG A 59 7.51 -8.36 -5.18
N GLU A 60 8.45 -7.43 -5.34
CA GLU A 60 9.16 -6.83 -4.20
C GLU A 60 8.22 -6.01 -3.31
N LEU A 61 7.21 -5.34 -3.91
CA LEU A 61 6.16 -4.62 -3.19
C LEU A 61 5.26 -5.56 -2.38
N VAL A 62 4.79 -6.65 -2.98
CA VAL A 62 3.95 -7.66 -2.31
C VAL A 62 4.70 -8.36 -1.17
N ASN A 63 6.00 -8.60 -1.34
CA ASN A 63 6.82 -9.27 -0.34
C ASN A 63 7.24 -8.36 0.83
N ASP A 64 6.75 -7.11 0.88
CA ASP A 64 7.04 -6.17 1.97
C ASP A 64 8.56 -6.01 2.22
N LYS A 65 9.41 -6.23 1.20
CA LYS A 65 10.87 -6.37 1.38
C LYS A 65 11.47 -5.21 2.17
N TYR A 66 11.13 -3.98 1.79
CA TYR A 66 11.68 -2.79 2.45
C TYR A 66 11.06 -2.51 3.81
N LYS A 67 9.80 -2.89 4.05
CA LYS A 67 9.19 -2.84 5.37
C LYS A 67 9.90 -3.81 6.34
N ASN A 68 10.26 -4.99 5.85
CA ASN A 68 10.99 -5.99 6.62
C ASN A 68 12.46 -5.58 6.82
N TYR A 69 13.08 -4.96 5.81
CA TYR A 69 14.46 -4.49 5.86
C TYR A 69 14.63 -3.27 6.78
N TYR A 70 13.69 -2.32 6.74
CA TYR A 70 13.67 -1.11 7.56
C TYR A 70 12.59 -1.22 8.64
N LYS A 71 12.71 -2.24 9.50
CA LYS A 71 11.76 -2.45 10.59
C LYS A 71 11.72 -1.22 11.50
N LEU A 72 10.53 -0.65 11.66
CA LEU A 72 10.31 0.47 12.57
C LEU A 72 10.40 -0.02 14.01
N ASP A 73 11.18 0.69 14.84
CA ASP A 73 11.31 0.40 16.26
C ASP A 73 10.26 1.18 17.09
N ASP A 74 10.12 0.77 18.34
CA ASP A 74 9.22 1.46 19.28
C ASP A 74 9.67 2.90 19.56
N LYS A 75 10.95 3.23 19.37
CA LYS A 75 11.44 4.60 19.58
C LYS A 75 10.87 5.56 18.51
N LEU A 76 10.70 5.08 17.28
CA LEU A 76 10.10 5.83 16.18
C LEU A 76 8.57 5.83 16.29
N LEU A 77 7.96 4.70 16.63
CA LEU A 77 6.50 4.56 16.68
C LEU A 77 5.89 5.17 17.95
N ARG A 78 6.63 5.19 19.07
CA ARG A 78 6.16 5.62 20.40
C ARG A 78 7.16 6.59 21.03
N PRO A 79 7.28 7.83 20.50
CA PRO A 79 8.22 8.81 21.04
C PRO A 79 7.84 9.20 22.48
N LYS A 80 8.84 9.48 23.32
CA LYS A 80 8.64 9.77 24.76
C LYS A 80 7.62 10.89 25.03
N GLY A 81 7.55 11.90 24.18
CA GLY A 81 6.64 13.04 24.33
C GLY A 81 5.19 12.74 23.92
N ASN A 82 4.96 11.74 23.07
CA ASN A 82 3.62 11.32 22.67
C ASN A 82 3.60 9.82 22.30
N PRO A 83 3.56 8.93 23.30
CA PRO A 83 3.65 7.48 23.07
C PRO A 83 2.47 6.90 22.30
N GLU A 84 1.31 7.56 22.32
CA GLU A 84 0.07 7.08 21.70
C GLU A 84 -0.14 7.63 20.27
N TYR A 85 0.74 8.53 19.81
CA TYR A 85 0.62 9.22 18.53
C TYR A 85 0.34 8.29 17.34
N TYR A 86 1.16 7.24 17.20
CA TYR A 86 1.05 6.32 16.08
C TYR A 86 -0.23 5.48 16.14
N GLU A 87 -0.62 5.00 17.33
CA GLU A 87 -1.85 4.23 17.51
C GLU A 87 -3.09 5.08 17.19
N ARG A 88 -3.06 6.37 17.54
CA ARG A 88 -4.11 7.32 17.18
C ARG A 88 -4.21 7.49 15.67
N LEU A 89 -3.11 7.77 14.99
CA LEU A 89 -3.10 7.88 13.51
C LEU A 89 -3.65 6.61 12.86
N LEU A 90 -3.26 5.43 13.37
CA LEU A 90 -3.79 4.16 12.88
C LEU A 90 -5.29 4.01 13.12
N LYS A 91 -5.83 4.45 14.26
CA LYS A 91 -7.27 4.43 14.55
C LYS A 91 -8.04 5.34 13.60
N GLU A 92 -7.54 6.56 13.36
CA GLU A 92 -8.14 7.50 12.42
C GLU A 92 -8.18 6.92 11.00
N ILE A 93 -7.06 6.37 10.53
CA ILE A 93 -6.97 5.72 9.20
C ILE A 93 -7.90 4.50 9.09
N LYS A 94 -8.09 3.75 10.17
CA LYS A 94 -9.02 2.61 10.21
C LYS A 94 -10.49 3.02 10.29
N GLY A 95 -10.77 4.26 10.69
CA GLY A 95 -12.13 4.74 10.97
C GLY A 95 -12.66 4.34 12.35
N ASP A 96 -11.81 3.75 13.21
CA ASP A 96 -12.17 3.20 14.52
C ASP A 96 -12.20 4.25 15.65
N GLY A 97 -12.00 5.53 15.32
CA GLY A 97 -12.03 6.61 16.30
C GLY A 97 -11.77 7.95 15.63
N LYS A 98 -12.82 8.72 15.38
CA LYS A 98 -12.67 10.16 15.12
C LYS A 98 -12.45 10.81 16.47
N GLU A 99 -11.25 11.32 16.73
CA GLU A 99 -11.09 12.24 17.85
C GLU A 99 -12.05 13.41 17.65
N THR A 100 -12.84 13.72 18.68
CA THR A 100 -13.66 14.92 18.67
C THR A 100 -12.74 16.14 18.71
N LEU A 101 -13.17 17.27 18.14
CA LEU A 101 -12.38 18.51 18.10
C LEU A 101 -11.83 18.92 19.48
N LEU A 102 -12.57 18.62 20.55
CA LEU A 102 -12.15 18.86 21.94
C LEU A 102 -10.96 18.00 22.36
N THR A 103 -10.97 16.70 22.01
CA THR A 103 -9.86 15.79 22.29
C THR A 103 -8.61 16.18 21.52
N ALA A 104 -8.76 16.51 20.23
CA ALA A 104 -7.64 16.96 19.40
C ALA A 104 -6.97 18.23 19.96
N MET A 105 -7.76 19.21 20.42
CA MET A 105 -7.23 20.41 21.09
C MET A 105 -6.51 20.08 22.40
N ARG A 106 -7.07 19.19 23.22
CA ARG A 106 -6.42 18.75 24.47
C ARG A 106 -5.08 18.08 24.20
N THR A 107 -5.01 17.21 23.20
CA THR A 107 -3.78 16.50 22.84
C THR A 107 -2.69 17.45 22.31
N VAL A 108 -3.05 18.52 21.58
CA VAL A 108 -2.06 19.52 21.12
C VAL A 108 -1.51 20.33 22.31
N VAL A 109 -2.35 20.68 23.28
CA VAL A 109 -1.96 21.50 24.44
C VAL A 109 -1.22 20.70 25.51
N PHE A 110 -1.62 19.45 25.75
CA PHE A 110 -1.13 18.64 26.87
C PHE A 110 -0.27 17.45 26.44
N GLY A 111 -0.12 17.19 25.14
CA GLY A 111 0.57 16.01 24.61
C GLY A 111 -0.13 14.68 24.92
N LYS A 112 -1.34 14.72 25.49
CA LYS A 112 -2.23 13.60 25.83
C LYS A 112 -3.68 14.03 25.64
#